data_AF-A0A167WQK1-F1
#
_entry.id   AF-A0A167WQK1-F1
#
_cell.length_a   1.000
_cell.length_b   1.000
_cell.length_c   1.000
_cell.angle_alpha   90.00
_cell.angle_beta   90.00
_cell.angle_gamma   90.00
#
_symmetry.space_group_name_H-M   'P 1'
#
loop_
_entity.id
_entity.type
_entity.pdbx_description
1 polymer ?
#
loop_
_entity_poly.entity_id
_entity_poly.type
_entity_poly.pdbx_seq_one_letter_code
_entity_poly.pdbx_strand_id
1 'polypeptide(L)'
;MTRDQSLKTVLGNRTPILLGAVAVLQVLDWHSTLIASRGRFETNKLLNWLSQWMGFALVISIVKLFFIAILFVGFLYWRKHKGLYDFEFTVCLCVSALVYSAVVVNNYAS
;
A
#
# COMPACT_ATOMS: atom_id res chain seq x y z
N MET A 1 -21.26 -26.47 3.96
CA MET A 1 -20.82 -25.23 4.64
C MET A 1 -21.89 -24.18 4.37
N THR A 2 -22.62 -23.73 5.39
CA THR A 2 -23.74 -22.78 5.21
C THR A 2 -23.23 -21.37 4.91
N ARG A 3 -23.97 -20.59 4.12
CA ARG A 3 -23.59 -19.22 3.69
C ARG A 3 -23.15 -18.33 4.87
N ASP A 4 -23.78 -18.50 6.04
CA ASP A 4 -23.46 -17.77 7.27
C ASP A 4 -22.07 -18.07 7.86
N GLN A 5 -21.59 -19.31 7.74
CA GLN A 5 -20.24 -19.68 8.18
C GLN A 5 -19.16 -19.07 7.28
N SER A 6 -19.43 -19.00 5.98
CA SER A 6 -18.53 -18.35 5.01
C SER A 6 -18.42 -16.85 5.29
N LEU A 7 -19.56 -16.17 5.49
CA LEU A 7 -19.59 -14.74 5.79
C LEU A 7 -18.87 -14.40 7.11
N LYS A 8 -19.07 -15.18 8.18
CA LYS A 8 -18.33 -15.00 9.44
C LYS A 8 -16.82 -15.19 9.27
N THR A 9 -16.40 -16.15 8.46
CA THR A 9 -14.98 -16.42 8.19
C THR A 9 -14.35 -15.25 7.41
N VAL A 10 -15.04 -14.72 6.40
CA VAL A 10 -14.57 -13.57 5.62
C VAL A 10 -14.53 -12.31 6.48
N LEU A 11 -15.56 -12.05 7.28
CA LEU A 11 -15.62 -10.88 8.16
C LEU A 11 -14.55 -10.92 9.26
N GLY A 12 -14.24 -12.10 9.81
CA GLY A 12 -13.17 -12.27 10.80
C GLY A 12 -11.77 -12.07 10.23
N ASN A 13 -11.59 -12.30 8.92
CA ASN A 13 -10.30 -12.21 8.23
C ASN A 13 -10.17 -10.98 7.33
N ARG A 14 -11.15 -10.07 7.31
CA ARG A 14 -11.16 -8.88 6.42
C ARG A 14 -9.91 -8.01 6.58
N THR A 15 -9.50 -7.71 7.80
CA THR A 15 -8.36 -6.85 8.10
C THR A 15 -7.03 -7.44 7.65
N PRO A 16 -6.69 -8.71 7.99
CA PRO A 16 -5.46 -9.32 7.47
C PRO A 16 -5.48 -9.52 5.95
N ILE A 17 -6.65 -9.83 5.35
CA ILE A 17 -6.77 -9.92 3.88
C ILE A 17 -6.50 -8.57 3.23
N LEU A 18 -7.09 -7.49 3.73
CA LEU A 18 -6.88 -6.13 3.21
C LEU A 18 -5.45 -5.66 3.40
N LEU A 19 -4.81 -5.96 4.53
CA LEU A 19 -3.38 -5.68 4.73
C LEU A 19 -2.51 -6.42 3.73
N GLY A 20 -2.79 -7.71 3.50
CA GLY A 20 -2.10 -8.50 2.49
C GLY A 20 -2.28 -7.90 1.09
N ALA A 21 -3.50 -7.49 0.73
CA ALA A 21 -3.78 -6.84 -0.55
C ALA A 21 -3.01 -5.52 -0.71
N VAL A 22 -3.03 -4.64 0.29
CA VAL A 22 -2.27 -3.39 0.27
C VAL A 22 -0.76 -3.66 0.17
N ALA A 23 -0.25 -4.67 0.87
CA ALA A 23 1.17 -5.05 0.78
C ALA A 23 1.54 -5.53 -0.63
N VAL A 24 0.70 -6.35 -1.28
CA VAL A 24 0.92 -6.78 -2.67
C VAL A 24 0.90 -5.58 -3.62
N LEU A 25 -0.05 -4.66 -3.46
CA LEU A 25 -0.12 -3.44 -4.27
C LEU A 25 1.13 -2.58 -4.11
N GLN A 26 1.65 -2.44 -2.88
CA GLN A 26 2.90 -1.73 -2.61
C GLN A 26 4.09 -2.37 -3.31
N VAL A 27 4.17 -3.71 -3.33
CA VAL A 27 5.24 -4.44 -4.03
C VAL A 27 5.14 -4.26 -5.55
N LEU A 28 3.93 -4.36 -6.12
CA LEU A 28 3.72 -4.14 -7.55
C LEU A 28 4.06 -2.71 -7.96
N ASP A 29 3.65 -1.74 -7.15
CA ASP A 29 3.97 -0.34 -7.37
C ASP A 29 5.49 -0.10 -7.31
N TRP A 30 6.16 -0.68 -6.31
CA TRP A 30 7.62 -0.59 -6.19
C TRP A 30 8.33 -1.24 -7.37
N HIS A 31 7.89 -2.44 -7.78
CA HIS A 31 8.41 -3.11 -8.97
C HIS A 31 8.27 -2.24 -10.22
N SER A 32 7.10 -1.67 -10.48
CA SER A 32 6.89 -0.74 -11.61
C SER A 32 7.85 0.45 -11.59
N THR A 33 8.13 1.01 -10.41
CA THR A 33 9.11 2.12 -10.28
C THR A 33 10.53 1.70 -10.63
N LEU A 34 10.93 0.48 -10.27
CA LEU A 34 12.28 -0.02 -10.53
C LEU A 34 12.51 -0.35 -12.01
N ILE A 35 11.46 -0.79 -12.71
CA ILE A 35 11.53 -1.11 -14.15
C ILE A 35 11.22 0.11 -15.05
N ALA A 36 10.77 1.22 -14.47
CA ALA A 36 10.45 2.43 -15.22
C ALA A 36 11.67 2.97 -15.97
N SER A 37 11.44 3.48 -17.18
CA SER A 37 12.50 4.05 -18.01
C SER A 37 13.16 5.25 -17.33
N ARG A 38 14.47 5.46 -17.57
CA ARG A 38 15.30 6.50 -16.94
C ARG A 38 14.84 7.95 -17.20
N GLY A 39 13.78 8.16 -17.99
CA GLY A 39 13.23 9.48 -18.33
C GLY A 39 11.88 9.79 -17.69
N ARG A 40 11.36 8.96 -16.77
CA ARG A 40 10.09 9.23 -16.08
C ARG A 40 10.31 10.31 -15.01
N PHE A 41 9.69 11.47 -15.22
CA PHE A 41 9.71 12.57 -14.26
C PHE A 41 8.47 12.52 -13.36
N GLU A 42 8.65 12.74 -12.06
CA GLU A 42 7.52 12.91 -11.15
C GLU A 42 6.94 14.32 -11.28
N THR A 43 5.64 14.47 -11.00
CA THR A 43 5.05 15.82 -10.95
C THR A 43 5.52 16.56 -9.69
N ASN A 44 5.92 15.82 -8.65
CA ASN A 44 6.37 16.37 -7.38
C ASN A 44 7.80 16.93 -7.49
N LYS A 45 7.92 18.26 -7.40
CA LYS A 45 9.20 18.99 -7.49
C LYS A 45 10.21 18.59 -6.42
N LEU A 46 9.75 18.20 -5.22
CA LEU A 46 10.63 17.77 -4.13
C LEU A 46 11.28 16.42 -4.46
N LEU A 47 10.51 15.48 -5.02
CA LEU A 47 11.03 14.17 -5.43
C LEU A 47 12.02 14.32 -6.59
N ASN A 48 11.72 15.18 -7.56
CA ASN A 48 12.65 15.48 -8.64
C ASN A 48 13.94 16.11 -8.13
N TRP A 49 13.86 17.09 -7.21
CA TRP A 49 15.05 17.70 -6.62
C TRP A 49 15.89 16.67 -5.85
N LEU A 50 15.28 15.84 -5.01
CA LEU A 50 15.99 14.77 -4.29
C LEU A 50 16.61 13.74 -5.26
N SER A 51 15.92 13.42 -6.35
CA SER A 51 16.39 12.45 -7.34
C SER A 51 17.67 12.87 -8.06
N GLN A 52 17.95 14.17 -8.14
CA GLN A 52 19.18 14.70 -8.71
C GLN A 52 20.42 14.33 -7.87
N TRP A 53 20.25 14.09 -6.57
CA TRP A 53 21.34 13.81 -5.64
C TRP A 53 21.62 12.32 -5.45
N MET A 54 20.58 11.47 -5.49
CA MET A 54 20.69 10.04 -5.11
C MET A 54 20.09 9.06 -6.12
N GLY A 55 19.57 9.56 -7.25
CA GLY A 55 18.89 8.76 -8.26
C GLY A 55 17.40 8.55 -7.96
N PHE A 56 16.57 8.68 -9.00
CA PHE A 56 15.11 8.66 -8.90
C PHE A 56 14.54 7.39 -8.25
N ALA A 57 14.98 6.21 -8.72
CA ALA A 57 14.51 4.94 -8.19
C ALA A 57 14.78 4.79 -6.68
N LEU A 58 15.92 5.30 -6.20
CA LEU A 58 16.31 5.19 -4.79
C LEU A 58 15.45 6.11 -3.91
N VAL A 59 15.24 7.36 -4.33
CA VAL A 59 14.39 8.32 -3.60
C VAL A 59 12.96 7.80 -3.48
N ILE A 60 12.38 7.30 -4.58
CA ILE A 60 11.03 6.73 -4.55
C ILE A 60 10.99 5.45 -3.69
N SER A 61 12.03 4.62 -3.72
CA SER A 61 12.12 3.43 -2.87
C SER A 61 12.11 3.78 -1.39
N ILE A 62 12.84 4.83 -0.96
CA ILE A 62 12.84 5.29 0.44
C ILE A 62 11.44 5.74 0.86
N VAL A 63 10.78 6.54 0.02
CA VAL A 63 9.42 7.03 0.31
C VAL A 63 8.44 5.86 0.45
N LYS A 64 8.52 4.86 -0.44
CA LYS A 64 7.69 3.66 -0.37
C LYS A 64 7.96 2.82 0.88
N LEU A 65 9.24 2.63 1.23
CA LEU A 65 9.62 1.93 2.47
C LEU A 65 9.10 2.65 3.72
N PHE A 66 9.10 3.98 3.73
CA PHE A 66 8.51 4.76 4.82
C PHE A 66 7.00 4.50 4.96
N PHE A 67 6.25 4.46 3.85
CA PHE A 67 4.82 4.12 3.89
C PHE A 67 4.57 2.67 4.32
N ILE A 68 5.40 1.73 3.89
CA ILE A 68 5.33 0.32 4.35
C ILE A 68 5.58 0.24 5.86
N ALA A 69 6.55 1.00 6.39
CA ALA A 69 6.82 1.06 7.81
C ALA A 69 5.63 1.61 8.60
N ILE A 70 4.97 2.67 8.10
CA ILE A 70 3.74 3.21 8.71
C ILE A 70 2.63 2.16 8.71
N LEU A 71 2.41 1.46 7.60
CA LEU A 71 1.42 0.38 7.51
C LEU A 71 1.73 -0.75 8.49
N PHE A 72 3.00 -1.11 8.66
CA PHE A 72 3.42 -2.12 9.62
C PHE A 72 3.17 -1.68 11.07
N VAL A 73 3.50 -0.43 11.42
CA VAL A 73 3.19 0.13 12.74
C VAL A 73 1.67 0.16 12.96
N GLY A 74 0.90 0.55 11.96
CA GLY A 74 -0.56 0.50 11.98
C GLY A 74 -1.09 -0.91 12.22
N PHE A 75 -0.51 -1.92 11.56
CA PHE A 75 -0.85 -3.33 11.79
C PHE A 75 -0.53 -3.79 13.22
N LEU A 76 0.65 -3.45 13.74
CA LEU A 76 1.01 -3.76 15.12
C LEU A 76 0.04 -3.09 16.11
N TYR A 77 -0.33 -1.84 15.83
CA TYR A 77 -1.30 -1.10 16.63
C TYR A 77 -2.69 -1.76 16.60
N TRP A 78 -3.19 -2.13 15.41
CA TRP A 78 -4.43 -2.87 15.25
C TRP A 78 -4.38 -4.21 15.99
N ARG A 79 -3.30 -4.98 15.84
CA ARG A 79 -3.12 -6.27 16.50
C ARG A 79 -3.19 -6.14 18.02
N LYS A 80 -2.63 -5.06 18.57
CA LYS A 80 -2.68 -4.76 20.01
C LYS A 80 -4.07 -4.36 20.51
N HIS A 81 -4.90 -3.73 19.67
CA HIS A 81 -6.23 -3.20 20.02
C HIS A 81 -7.36 -3.89 19.26
N LYS A 82 -7.19 -5.18 18.94
CA LYS A 82 -8.14 -5.94 18.14
C LYS A 82 -9.53 -5.91 18.79
N GLY A 83 -10.55 -5.54 18.02
CA GLY A 83 -11.94 -5.42 18.49
C GLY A 83 -12.38 -4.02 18.96
N LEU A 84 -11.46 -3.06 19.13
CA LEU A 84 -11.82 -1.67 19.49
C LEU A 84 -12.03 -0.77 18.27
N TYR A 85 -11.16 -0.88 17.26
CA TYR A 85 -11.13 0.00 16.09
C TYR A 85 -11.19 -0.77 14.76
N ASP A 86 -11.79 -1.96 14.77
CA ASP A 86 -11.79 -2.85 13.61
C ASP A 86 -12.50 -2.23 12.40
N PHE A 87 -13.52 -1.39 12.62
CA PHE A 87 -14.25 -0.73 11.54
C PHE A 87 -13.40 0.38 10.91
N GLU A 88 -12.88 1.30 11.73
CA GLU A 88 -12.04 2.43 11.30
C GLU A 88 -10.80 1.93 10.57
N PHE A 89 -10.15 0.91 11.10
CA PHE A 89 -8.98 0.32 10.48
C PHE A 89 -9.31 -0.34 9.14
N THR A 90 -10.45 -1.03 9.05
CA THR A 90 -10.94 -1.61 7.80
C THR A 90 -11.24 -0.53 6.75
N VAL A 91 -11.89 0.57 7.13
CA VAL A 91 -12.19 1.70 6.24
C VAL A 91 -10.90 2.33 5.70
N CYS A 92 -9.94 2.61 6.58
CA CYS A 92 -8.64 3.16 6.19
C CYS A 92 -7.88 2.25 5.22
N LEU A 93 -7.92 0.93 5.45
CA LEU A 93 -7.31 -0.04 4.55
C LEU A 93 -8.03 -0.13 3.21
N CYS A 94 -9.36 -0.05 3.18
CA CYS A 94 -10.13 -0.01 1.94
C CYS A 94 -9.77 1.22 1.09
N VAL A 95 -9.71 2.40 1.70
CA VAL A 95 -9.28 3.64 1.01
C VAL A 95 -7.86 3.48 0.48
N SER A 96 -6.95 2.96 1.31
CA SER A 96 -5.56 2.71 0.90
C SER A 96 -5.51 1.73 -0.29
N ALA A 97 -6.24 0.63 -0.24
CA ALA A 97 -6.30 -0.36 -1.31
C ALA A 97 -6.82 0.25 -2.62
N LEU A 98 -7.86 1.09 -2.57
CA LEU A 98 -8.39 1.78 -3.76
C LEU A 98 -7.37 2.73 -4.37
N VAL A 99 -6.74 3.57 -3.54
CA VAL A 99 -5.72 4.53 -4.00
C VAL A 99 -4.53 3.79 -4.62
N TYR A 100 -3.99 2.78 -3.94
CA TYR A 100 -2.85 2.01 -4.46
C TYR A 100 -3.21 1.20 -5.70
N SER A 101 -4.44 0.68 -5.82
CA SER A 101 -4.89 0.02 -7.04
C SER A 101 -4.86 0.98 -8.23
N ALA A 102 -5.37 2.21 -8.07
CA ALA A 102 -5.35 3.21 -9.12
C ALA A 102 -3.91 3.58 -9.53
N VAL A 103 -3.01 3.74 -8.55
CA VAL A 103 -1.59 4.02 -8.80
C VAL A 103 -0.93 2.88 -9.57
N VAL A 104 -1.08 1.63 -9.12
CA VAL A 104 -0.51 0.44 -9.78
C VAL A 104 -1.04 0.32 -11.21
N VAL A 105 -2.35 0.44 -11.42
CA VAL A 105 -2.94 0.36 -12.76
C VAL A 105 -2.38 1.46 -13.66
N ASN A 106 -2.33 2.70 -13.20
CA ASN A 106 -1.74 3.81 -13.96
C ASN A 106 -0.25 3.57 -14.30
N ASN A 107 0.49 2.98 -13.37
CA ASN A 107 1.91 2.71 -13.50
C ASN A 107 2.25 1.55 -14.45
N TYR A 108 1.33 0.59 -14.62
CA TYR A 108 1.48 -0.50 -15.60
C TYR A 108 0.81 -0.20 -16.95
N ALA A 109 -0.12 0.75 -17.01
CA ALA A 109 -0.77 1.18 -18.25
C ALA A 109 0.01 2.28 -19.01
N SER A 110 0.97 2.94 -18.35
CA SER A 110 1.92 3.88 -18.97
C SER A 110 3.14 3.16 -19.51
#